data_AF-A0A970RGX2-F1
#
_entry.id   AF-A0A970RGX2-F1
#
_cell.length_a   1.000
_cell.length_b   1.000
_cell.length_c   1.000
_cell.angle_alpha   90.00
_cell.angle_beta   90.00
_cell.angle_gamma   90.00
#
_symmetry.space_group_name_H-M   'P 1'
#
loop_
_entity.id
_entity.type
_entity.pdbx_description
1 polymer ?
#
loop_
_entity_poly.entity_id
_entity_poly.type
_entity_poly.pdbx_seq_one_letter_code
_entity_poly.pdbx_strand_id
1 'polypeptide(L)'
;MKNDYSEFLPLLREFQRTEITEWAIYTRLARRTVGPNGDILRRIGEDEKRHASIWERYTGKKIEPVLWKVWLFTLLASVLGITFAIKLMEKGEE
;
A
#
# COMPACT_ATOMS: atom_id res chain seq x y z
N MET A 1 -17.07 4.44 26.79
CA MET A 1 -15.74 5.04 26.58
C MET A 1 -15.70 5.63 25.18
N LYS A 2 -15.74 6.95 25.05
CA LYS A 2 -15.39 7.63 23.79
C LYS A 2 -13.87 7.84 23.87
N ASN A 3 -13.08 6.97 23.24
CA ASN A 3 -11.67 7.26 23.07
C ASN A 3 -11.57 8.39 22.06
N ASP A 4 -11.12 9.56 22.53
CA ASP A 4 -10.95 10.75 21.72
C ASP A 4 -9.67 10.62 20.88
N TYR A 5 -9.68 9.72 19.90
CA TYR A 5 -8.60 9.58 18.92
C TYR A 5 -8.56 10.75 17.93
N SER A 6 -9.30 11.84 18.16
CA SER A 6 -9.42 12.96 17.23
C SER A 6 -8.06 13.58 16.89
N GLU A 7 -7.14 13.60 17.86
CA GLU A 7 -5.76 14.06 17.66
C GLU A 7 -4.95 13.16 16.72
N PHE A 8 -5.21 11.85 16.72
CA PHE A 8 -4.51 10.86 15.90
C PHE A 8 -5.22 10.54 14.58
N LEU A 9 -6.47 10.97 14.39
CA LEU A 9 -7.24 10.71 13.17
C LEU A 9 -6.51 11.10 11.88
N PRO A 10 -5.79 12.24 11.79
CA PRO A 10 -5.01 12.56 10.60
C PRO A 10 -3.92 11.53 10.31
N LEU A 11 -3.20 11.11 11.35
CA LEU A 11 -2.13 10.12 11.24
C LEU A 11 -2.67 8.75 10.82
N LEU A 12 -3.76 8.28 11.43
CA LEU A 12 -4.39 7.01 11.08
C LEU A 12 -4.91 7.00 9.63
N ARG A 13 -5.36 8.15 9.12
CA ARG A 13 -5.77 8.31 7.71
C ARG A 13 -4.58 8.27 6.77
N GLU A 14 -3.43 8.79 7.16
CA GLU A 14 -2.21 8.67 6.37
C GLU A 14 -1.72 7.21 6.33
N PHE A 15 -1.72 6.49 7.46
CA PHE A 15 -1.43 5.05 7.46
C PHE A 15 -2.39 4.28 6.54
N GLN A 16 -3.70 4.47 6.70
CA GLN A 16 -4.67 3.84 5.81
C GLN A 16 -4.42 4.16 4.32
N ARG A 17 -4.03 5.40 4.00
CA ARG A 17 -3.72 5.83 2.63
C ARG A 17 -2.45 5.17 2.08
N THR A 18 -1.42 5.06 2.90
CA THR A 18 -0.15 4.38 2.56
C THR A 18 -0.43 2.94 2.19
N GLU A 19 -1.08 2.21 3.10
CA GLU A 19 -1.39 0.78 2.99
C GLU A 19 -2.26 0.45 1.77
N ILE A 20 -3.32 1.24 1.53
CA ILE A 20 -4.17 1.02 0.35
C ILE A 20 -3.44 1.38 -0.95
N THR A 21 -2.47 2.29 -0.91
CA THR A 21 -1.62 2.63 -2.06
C THR A 21 -0.62 1.51 -2.35
N GLU A 22 0.03 0.95 -1.33
CA GLU A 22 0.93 -0.21 -1.47
C GLU A 22 0.18 -1.43 -1.98
N TRP A 23 -1.01 -1.74 -1.44
CA TRP A 23 -1.86 -2.79 -2.00
C TRP A 23 -2.09 -2.59 -3.50
N ALA A 24 -2.40 -1.37 -3.94
CA ALA A 24 -2.63 -1.07 -5.35
C ALA A 24 -1.36 -1.22 -6.20
N ILE A 25 -0.19 -0.85 -5.66
CA ILE A 25 1.12 -1.04 -6.31
C ILE A 25 1.45 -2.53 -6.42
N TYR A 26 1.44 -3.28 -5.31
CA TYR A 26 1.69 -4.71 -5.28
C TYR A 26 0.74 -5.47 -6.21
N THR A 27 -0.55 -5.14 -6.21
CA THR A 27 -1.53 -5.75 -7.12
C THR A 27 -1.20 -5.49 -8.59
N ARG A 28 -0.78 -4.26 -8.93
CA ARG A 28 -0.37 -3.91 -10.30
C ARG A 28 0.89 -4.64 -10.71
N LEU A 29 1.88 -4.74 -9.82
CA LEU A 29 3.15 -5.41 -10.07
C LEU A 29 2.98 -6.93 -10.18
N ALA A 30 2.16 -7.53 -9.31
CA ALA A 30 1.82 -8.96 -9.35
C ALA A 30 1.25 -9.37 -10.71
N ARG A 31 0.33 -8.56 -11.28
CA ARG A 31 -0.26 -8.81 -12.61
C ARG A 31 0.76 -8.81 -13.76
N ARG A 32 1.90 -8.14 -13.58
CA ARG A 32 2.96 -8.01 -14.59
C ARG A 32 4.12 -8.99 -14.36
N THR A 33 4.11 -9.72 -13.25
CA THR A 33 5.19 -10.58 -12.83
C THR A 33 4.77 -12.04 -13.01
N VAL A 34 5.50 -12.77 -13.85
CA VAL A 34 5.20 -14.19 -14.15
C VAL A 34 5.81 -15.10 -13.09
N GLY A 35 5.11 -16.19 -12.79
CA GLY A 35 5.60 -17.25 -11.91
C GLY A 35 5.48 -16.91 -10.41
N PRO A 36 6.29 -17.57 -9.55
CA PRO A 36 6.11 -17.52 -8.10
C PRO A 36 6.25 -16.12 -7.50
N ASN A 37 7.03 -15.24 -8.14
CA ASN A 37 7.18 -13.85 -7.71
C ASN A 37 5.86 -13.07 -7.79
N GLY A 38 5.04 -13.31 -8.81
CA GLY A 38 3.72 -12.68 -8.92
C GLY A 38 2.80 -13.10 -7.77
N ASP A 39 2.87 -14.36 -7.35
CA ASP A 39 2.10 -14.87 -6.21
C ASP A 39 2.56 -14.28 -4.88
N ILE A 40 3.87 -14.10 -4.69
CA ILE A 40 4.42 -13.45 -3.49
C ILE A 40 3.91 -12.01 -3.40
N LEU A 41 4.03 -11.23 -4.48
CA LEU A 41 3.57 -9.84 -4.51
C LEU A 41 2.06 -9.72 -4.25
N ARG A 42 1.27 -10.66 -4.78
CA ARG A 42 -0.16 -10.71 -4.52
C ARG A 42 -0.46 -10.97 -3.04
N ARG A 43 0.29 -11.86 -2.39
CA ARG A 43 0.13 -12.14 -0.95
C ARG A 43 0.48 -10.92 -0.12
N ILE A 44 1.62 -10.27 -0.39
CA ILE A 44 2.02 -9.03 0.29
C ILE A 44 0.94 -7.96 0.14
N GLY A 45 0.46 -7.74 -1.09
CA GLY A 45 -0.62 -6.77 -1.31
C GLY A 45 -1.88 -7.06 -0.48
N GLU A 46 -2.31 -8.32 -0.36
CA GLU A 46 -3.48 -8.65 0.47
C GLU A 46 -3.24 -8.42 1.97
N ASP A 47 -2.00 -8.49 2.45
CA ASP A 47 -1.64 -8.09 3.81
C ASP A 47 -1.78 -6.57 4.01
N GLU A 48 -1.30 -5.74 3.08
CA GLU A 48 -1.49 -4.27 3.16
C GLU A 48 -2.98 -3.88 3.08
N LYS A 49 -3.76 -4.60 2.28
CA LYS A 49 -5.21 -4.41 2.23
C LYS A 49 -5.87 -4.74 3.56
N ARG A 50 -5.39 -5.77 4.27
CA ARG A 50 -5.85 -6.11 5.62
C ARG A 50 -5.45 -5.00 6.59
N HIS A 51 -4.23 -4.47 6.53
CA HIS A 51 -3.79 -3.35 7.36
C HIS A 51 -4.64 -2.09 7.11
N ALA A 52 -4.86 -1.71 5.85
CA ALA A 52 -5.77 -0.62 5.48
C ALA A 52 -7.18 -0.81 6.07
N SER A 53 -7.68 -2.05 6.09
CA SER A 53 -8.98 -2.38 6.68
C SER A 53 -9.00 -2.28 8.20
N ILE A 54 -7.86 -2.51 8.87
CA ILE A 54 -7.70 -2.28 10.31
C ILE A 54 -7.76 -0.78 10.58
N TRP A 55 -7.02 0.03 9.82
CA TRP A 55 -7.05 1.49 9.94
C TRP A 55 -8.43 2.07 9.66
N GLU A 56 -9.16 1.55 8.64
CA GLU A 56 -10.53 1.95 8.33
C GLU A 56 -11.49 1.83 9.53
N ARG A 57 -11.32 0.80 10.37
CA ARG A 57 -12.13 0.61 11.59
C ARG A 57 -11.92 1.73 12.60
N TYR A 58 -10.72 2.30 12.66
CA TYR A 58 -10.39 3.42 13.56
C TYR A 58 -10.71 4.78 12.94
N THR A 59 -10.46 4.97 11.64
CA THR A 59 -10.71 6.24 10.95
C THR A 59 -12.19 6.46 10.62
N GLY A 60 -12.98 5.38 10.55
CA GLY A 60 -14.39 5.39 10.16
C GLY A 60 -14.64 5.80 8.71
N LYS A 61 -13.59 5.81 7.86
CA LYS A 61 -13.69 6.25 6.48
C LYS A 61 -12.87 5.35 5.57
N LYS A 62 -13.43 4.99 4.42
CA LYS A 62 -12.69 4.35 3.34
C LYS A 62 -11.85 5.38 2.56
N ILE A 63 -10.56 5.12 2.42
CA ILE A 63 -9.62 5.99 1.69
C ILE A 63 -9.21 5.31 0.38
N GLU A 64 -9.06 6.12 -0.67
CA GLU A 64 -8.62 5.65 -1.98
C GLU A 64 -7.09 5.72 -2.13
N PRO A 65 -6.50 4.84 -2.95
CA PRO A 65 -5.07 4.83 -3.21
C PRO A 65 -4.60 6.07 -3.99
N VAL A 66 -3.35 6.44 -3.76
CA VAL A 66 -2.71 7.55 -4.48
C VAL A 66 -2.26 7.08 -5.87
N LEU A 67 -3.14 7.24 -6.87
CA LEU A 67 -2.95 6.67 -8.21
C LEU A 67 -1.65 7.08 -8.90
N TRP A 68 -1.17 8.32 -8.70
CA TRP A 68 0.09 8.76 -9.30
C TRP A 68 1.29 7.97 -8.75
N LYS A 69 1.28 7.57 -7.48
CA LYS A 69 2.30 6.67 -6.90
C LYS A 69 2.22 5.30 -7.56
N VAL A 70 1.01 4.76 -7.76
CA VAL A 70 0.81 3.49 -8.48
C VAL A 70 1.48 3.53 -9.86
N TRP A 71 1.28 4.62 -10.61
CA TRP A 71 1.92 4.82 -11.90
C TRP A 71 3.45 4.93 -11.80
N LEU A 72 3.96 5.73 -10.86
CA LEU A 72 5.40 5.92 -10.66
C LEU A 72 6.11 4.60 -10.32
N PHE A 73 5.63 3.85 -9.33
CA PHE A 73 6.26 2.59 -8.93
C PHE A 73 6.15 1.50 -10.01
N THR A 74 5.07 1.53 -10.80
CA THR A 74 4.96 0.67 -11.98
C THR A 74 6.03 1.02 -13.04
N LEU A 75 6.27 2.32 -13.27
CA LEU A 75 7.30 2.78 -14.19
C LEU A 75 8.70 2.41 -13.69
N LEU A 76 9.00 2.67 -12.42
CA LEU A 76 10.28 2.33 -11.79
C LEU A 76 10.54 0.82 -11.84
N ALA A 77 9.54 -0.02 -11.57
CA ALA A 77 9.69 -1.46 -11.68
C ALA A 77 10.00 -1.91 -13.11
N SER A 78 9.47 -1.19 -14.11
CA SER A 78 9.69 -1.49 -15.52
C SER A 78 11.07 -1.05 -16.02
N VAL A 79 11.63 0.05 -15.48
CA VAL A 79 12.91 0.63 -15.93
C VAL A 79 14.10 0.14 -15.09
N LEU A 80 13.94 0.07 -13.77
CA LEU A 80 15.01 -0.23 -12.80
C LEU A 80 14.88 -1.62 -12.18
N GLY A 81 13.81 -2.35 -12.50
CA GLY A 81 13.52 -3.67 -11.98
C GLY A 81 12.63 -3.64 -10.73
N ILE A 82 11.91 -4.74 -10.54
CA ILE A 82 10.86 -4.86 -9.52
C ILE A 82 11.38 -4.73 -8.09
N THR A 83 12.54 -5.34 -7.79
CA THR A 83 13.17 -5.29 -6.46
C THR A 83 13.57 -3.86 -6.08
N PHE A 84 14.05 -3.07 -7.05
CA PHE A 84 14.38 -1.67 -6.80
C PHE A 84 13.13 -0.87 -6.41
N ALA A 85 12.05 -1.04 -7.18
CA ALA A 85 10.80 -0.32 -6.92
C ALA A 85 10.20 -0.67 -5.55
N ILE A 86 10.22 -1.95 -5.16
CA ILE A 86 9.71 -2.40 -3.85
C ILE A 86 10.54 -1.83 -2.71
N LYS A 87 11.88 -1.97 -2.76
CA LYS A 87 12.75 -1.42 -1.71
C LYS A 87 12.62 0.10 -1.56
N LEU A 88 12.39 0.81 -2.66
CA LEU A 88 12.16 2.26 -2.61
C LEU A 88 10.81 2.59 -1.95
N MET A 89 9.80 1.74 -2.14
CA MET A 89 8.48 1.90 -1.54
C MET A 89 8.54 1.65 -0.03
N GLU A 90 9.12 0.52 0.39
CA GLU A 90 9.25 0.10 1.79
C GLU A 90 10.12 1.08 2.61
N LYS A 91 11.09 1.76 1.97
CA LYS A 91 11.89 2.80 2.65
C LYS A 91 11.03 3.97 3.20
N GLY A 92 9.81 4.14 2.69
CA GLY A 92 8.86 5.12 3.22
C GLY A 92 8.13 4.69 4.48
N GLU A 93 8.31 3.45 4.93
CA GLU A 93 7.66 2.86 6.10
C GLU A 93 8.54 2.85 7.37
N GLU A 94 9.85 3.16 7.25
CA GLU A 94 10.79 3.40 8.38
C GLU A 94 10.74 4.85 8.88
#